data_AF-A0A9E2QRM9-F1
#
_entry.id   AF-A0A9E2QRM9-F1
#
_cell.length_a   1.000
_cell.length_b   1.000
_cell.length_c   1.000
_cell.angle_alpha   90.00
_cell.angle_beta   90.00
_cell.angle_gamma   90.00
#
_symmetry.space_group_name_H-M   'P 1'
#
loop_
_entity.id
_entity.type
_entity.pdbx_description
1 polymer ?
#
loop_
_entity_poly.entity_id
_entity_poly.type
_entity_poly.pdbx_seq_one_letter_code
_entity_poly.pdbx_strand_id
1 'polypeptide(L)'
;MNNKTITTISAGTSYSILKLNESSVDPYTRSAIGSILGFTLALSPNNNHRFIGIGTMIAGALQLIDIAKGGRLIKNQCNLPVYVIGENGGVSVLEYGKVPSGNIDGFSFKGLNGVFKLSDGVYAKINTNNSIQYTPGLGRFINQSLRSGGYKSKQWVDQQTDLRWKELYNKSI
;
A
#
# COMPACT_ATOMS: atom_id res chain seq x y z
N MET A 1 16.83 -33.09 -4.88
CA MET A 1 16.07 -32.15 -5.76
C MET A 1 17.06 -31.13 -6.32
N ASN A 2 16.96 -30.73 -7.59
CA ASN A 2 17.90 -29.76 -8.19
C ASN A 2 17.79 -28.39 -7.48
N ASN A 3 18.91 -27.73 -7.22
CA ASN A 3 18.99 -26.40 -6.60
C ASN A 3 18.07 -25.38 -7.28
N LYS A 4 17.99 -25.39 -8.62
CA LYS A 4 17.08 -24.51 -9.38
C LYS A 4 15.62 -24.77 -9.02
N THR A 5 15.22 -26.04 -8.90
CA THR A 5 13.86 -26.44 -8.52
C THR A 5 13.52 -25.98 -7.11
N ILE A 6 14.46 -26.09 -6.16
CA ILE A 6 14.28 -25.60 -4.78
C ILE A 6 14.05 -24.09 -4.77
N THR A 7 14.88 -23.32 -5.48
CA THR A 7 14.73 -21.86 -5.57
C THR A 7 13.39 -21.46 -6.20
N THR A 8 12.98 -22.09 -7.30
CA THR A 8 11.72 -21.74 -7.97
C THR A 8 10.50 -22.06 -7.09
N ILE A 9 10.46 -23.24 -6.46
CA ILE A 9 9.35 -23.61 -5.57
C ILE A 9 9.30 -22.68 -4.38
N SER A 10 10.44 -22.44 -3.71
CA SER A 10 10.49 -21.54 -2.55
C SER A 10 10.10 -20.10 -2.90
N ALA A 11 10.49 -19.59 -4.08
CA ALA A 11 10.05 -18.28 -4.55
C ALA A 11 8.53 -18.22 -4.76
N GLY A 12 7.96 -19.22 -5.44
CA GLY A 12 6.50 -19.30 -5.65
C GLY A 12 5.74 -19.38 -4.33
N THR A 13 6.09 -20.32 -3.45
CA THR A 13 5.43 -20.52 -2.16
C THR A 13 5.56 -19.29 -1.27
N SER A 14 6.76 -18.71 -1.15
CA SER A 14 6.97 -17.51 -0.32
C SER A 14 6.21 -16.31 -0.86
N TYR A 15 6.16 -16.15 -2.19
CA TYR A 15 5.40 -15.07 -2.82
C TYR A 15 3.91 -15.19 -2.50
N SER A 16 3.34 -16.39 -2.63
CA SER A 16 1.95 -16.66 -2.28
C SER A 16 1.67 -16.37 -0.79
N ILE A 17 2.54 -16.81 0.12
CA ILE A 17 2.39 -16.54 1.56
C ILE A 17 2.42 -15.03 1.87
N LEU A 18 3.37 -14.30 1.28
CA LEU A 18 3.44 -12.85 1.45
C LEU A 18 2.18 -12.16 0.90
N LYS A 19 1.65 -12.65 -0.23
CA LYS A 19 0.44 -12.13 -0.88
C LYS A 19 -0.85 -12.39 -0.10
N LEU A 20 -0.94 -13.47 0.68
CA LEU A 20 -2.10 -13.71 1.56
C LEU A 20 -2.35 -12.54 2.53
N ASN A 21 -1.31 -11.79 2.87
CA ASN A 21 -1.38 -10.67 3.80
C ASN A 21 -1.53 -9.30 3.12
N GLU A 22 -1.76 -9.23 1.80
CA GLU A 22 -1.87 -7.96 1.04
C GLU A 22 -2.95 -7.03 1.59
N SER A 23 -4.05 -7.57 2.12
CA SER A 23 -5.16 -6.82 2.72
C SER A 23 -4.84 -6.28 4.13
N SER A 24 -3.68 -6.60 4.69
CA SER A 24 -3.32 -6.26 6.07
C SER A 24 -1.97 -5.59 6.22
N VAL A 25 -1.01 -5.88 5.33
CA VAL A 25 0.38 -5.41 5.41
C VAL A 25 0.79 -4.77 4.09
N ASP A 26 1.37 -3.57 4.18
CA ASP A 26 1.82 -2.83 3.01
C ASP A 26 2.96 -3.55 2.25
N PRO A 27 3.09 -3.32 0.93
CA PRO A 27 4.10 -3.98 0.12
C PRO A 27 5.55 -3.68 0.53
N TYR A 28 5.86 -2.51 1.11
CA TYR A 28 7.21 -2.23 1.62
C TYR A 28 7.58 -3.21 2.72
N THR A 29 6.66 -3.44 3.64
CA THR A 29 6.85 -4.35 4.78
C THR A 29 6.92 -5.80 4.33
N ARG A 30 6.03 -6.23 3.43
CA ARG A 30 6.09 -7.59 2.84
C ARG A 30 7.43 -7.82 2.12
N SER A 31 7.91 -6.81 1.40
CA SER A 31 9.21 -6.88 0.72
C SER A 31 10.37 -6.97 1.72
N ALA A 32 10.36 -6.16 2.77
CA ALA A 32 11.38 -6.17 3.81
C ALA A 32 11.43 -7.52 4.55
N ILE A 33 10.26 -8.07 4.93
CA ILE A 33 10.18 -9.39 5.59
C ILE A 33 10.76 -10.48 4.70
N GLY A 34 10.34 -10.56 3.43
CA GLY A 34 10.84 -11.56 2.49
C GLY A 34 12.35 -11.44 2.26
N SER A 35 12.86 -10.20 2.18
CA SER A 35 14.28 -9.93 2.00
C SER A 35 15.11 -10.33 3.22
N ILE A 36 14.68 -9.96 4.43
CA ILE A 36 15.38 -10.27 5.68
C ILE A 36 15.39 -11.79 5.93
N LEU A 37 14.23 -12.44 5.88
CA LEU A 37 14.12 -13.89 6.10
C LEU A 37 14.91 -14.66 5.04
N GLY A 38 14.78 -14.25 3.77
CA GLY A 38 15.49 -14.87 2.67
C GLY A 38 17.01 -14.71 2.80
N PHE A 39 17.48 -13.52 3.19
CA PHE A 39 18.90 -13.26 3.44
C PHE A 39 19.44 -14.13 4.57
N THR A 40 18.75 -14.20 5.71
CA THR A 40 19.17 -15.05 6.84
C THR A 40 19.28 -16.52 6.44
N LEU A 41 18.31 -17.04 5.67
CA LEU A 41 18.37 -18.42 5.18
C LEU A 41 19.46 -18.63 4.12
N ALA A 42 19.74 -17.62 3.30
CA ALA A 42 20.79 -17.65 2.28
C ALA A 42 22.22 -17.76 2.88
N LEU A 43 22.41 -17.31 4.12
CA LEU A 43 23.68 -17.44 4.85
C LEU A 43 23.90 -18.84 5.45
N SER A 44 22.91 -19.72 5.39
CA SER A 44 23.00 -21.07 5.95
C SER A 44 24.08 -21.91 5.24
N PRO A 45 24.87 -22.72 5.99
CA PRO A 45 25.81 -23.67 5.40
C PRO A 45 25.08 -24.83 4.70
N ASN A 46 23.79 -25.04 4.98
CA ASN A 46 22.98 -26.05 4.31
C ASN A 46 22.54 -25.54 2.92
N ASN A 47 22.96 -26.24 1.87
CA ASN A 47 22.63 -25.88 0.49
C ASN A 47 21.12 -25.71 0.25
N ASN A 48 20.26 -26.59 0.79
CA ASN A 48 18.82 -26.48 0.60
C ASN A 48 18.28 -25.19 1.24
N HIS A 49 18.69 -24.88 2.47
CA HIS A 49 18.29 -23.64 3.14
C HIS A 49 18.77 -22.41 2.37
N ARG A 50 19.99 -22.45 1.81
CA ARG A 50 20.51 -21.36 1.00
C ARG A 50 19.63 -21.07 -0.22
N PHE A 51 19.26 -22.11 -0.97
CA PHE A 51 18.42 -21.95 -2.16
C PHE A 51 16.97 -21.57 -1.81
N ILE A 52 16.44 -22.05 -0.68
CA ILE A 52 15.18 -21.56 -0.11
C ILE A 52 15.26 -20.06 0.22
N GLY A 53 16.38 -19.63 0.83
CA GLY A 53 16.64 -18.24 1.16
C GLY A 53 16.65 -17.35 -0.07
N ILE A 54 17.38 -17.73 -1.12
CA ILE A 54 17.40 -17.02 -2.41
C ILE A 54 15.99 -16.92 -3.00
N GLY A 55 15.21 -18.01 -3.00
CA GLY A 55 13.84 -17.98 -3.49
C GLY A 55 12.94 -17.03 -2.67
N THR A 56 13.09 -17.03 -1.35
CA THR A 56 12.37 -16.12 -0.44
C THR A 56 12.75 -14.65 -0.68
N MET A 57 14.02 -14.35 -0.96
CA MET A 57 14.46 -13.00 -1.35
C MET A 57 13.79 -12.56 -2.66
N ILE A 58 13.75 -13.43 -3.68
CA ILE A 58 13.05 -13.15 -4.94
C ILE A 58 11.57 -12.85 -4.67
N ALA A 59 10.90 -13.66 -3.83
CA ALA A 59 9.52 -13.43 -3.44
C ALA A 59 9.30 -12.08 -2.76
N GLY A 60 10.23 -11.65 -1.90
CA GLY A 60 10.23 -10.34 -1.27
C GLY A 60 10.40 -9.21 -2.27
N ALA A 61 11.34 -9.34 -3.22
CA ALA A 61 11.56 -8.36 -4.28
C ALA A 61 10.32 -8.22 -5.20
N LEU A 62 9.63 -9.32 -5.51
CA LEU A 62 8.41 -9.29 -6.32
C LEU A 62 7.26 -8.50 -5.65
N GLN A 63 7.27 -8.33 -4.32
CA GLN A 63 6.28 -7.47 -3.65
C GLN A 63 6.43 -5.99 -4.04
N LEU A 64 7.61 -5.56 -4.53
CA LEU A 64 7.86 -4.19 -4.98
C LEU A 64 7.02 -3.82 -6.21
N ILE A 65 6.54 -4.81 -6.98
CA ILE A 65 5.62 -4.59 -8.10
C ILE A 65 4.33 -3.91 -7.62
N ASP A 66 3.85 -4.26 -6.43
CA ASP A 66 2.66 -3.61 -5.86
C ASP A 66 2.92 -2.17 -5.41
N ILE A 67 4.18 -1.80 -5.15
CA ILE A 67 4.53 -0.41 -4.85
C ILE A 67 4.32 0.42 -6.10
N ALA A 68 4.83 -0.02 -7.25
CA ALA A 68 4.74 0.72 -8.51
C ALA A 68 3.30 0.93 -9.01
N LYS A 69 2.32 0.20 -8.45
CA LYS A 69 0.90 0.35 -8.79
C LYS A 69 0.26 1.58 -8.14
N GLY A 70 0.79 2.15 -7.06
CA GLY A 70 0.17 3.31 -6.40
C GLY A 70 -0.33 3.03 -4.98
N GLY A 71 -0.99 4.04 -4.39
CA GLY A 71 -1.59 3.96 -3.05
C GLY A 71 -2.94 3.25 -3.08
N ARG A 72 -3.37 2.67 -1.95
CA ARG A 72 -4.65 1.92 -1.91
C ARG A 72 -5.45 2.15 -0.64
N LEU A 73 -6.75 2.38 -0.82
CA LEU A 73 -7.73 2.24 0.26
C LEU A 73 -8.22 0.79 0.30
N ILE A 74 -7.77 0.04 1.30
CA ILE A 74 -8.06 -1.41 1.41
C ILE A 74 -9.32 -1.73 2.21
N LYS A 75 -9.86 -0.74 2.93
CA LYS A 75 -11.08 -0.88 3.72
C LYS A 75 -11.73 0.48 3.92
N ASN A 76 -13.04 0.55 3.68
CA ASN A 76 -13.85 1.75 3.89
C ASN A 76 -15.06 1.43 4.78
N GLN A 77 -15.02 1.85 6.03
CA GLN A 77 -16.17 1.82 6.94
C GLN A 77 -16.64 3.24 7.29
N CYS A 78 -16.35 4.22 6.44
CA CYS A 78 -16.84 5.57 6.63
C CYS A 78 -18.36 5.60 6.46
N ASN A 79 -19.07 6.15 7.44
CA ASN A 79 -20.52 6.32 7.35
C ASN A 79 -20.94 7.44 6.38
N LEU A 80 -19.98 8.15 5.81
CA LEU A 80 -20.16 9.19 4.81
C LEU A 80 -19.59 8.73 3.46
N PRO A 81 -20.08 9.30 2.33
CA PRO A 81 -19.46 9.07 1.03
C PRO A 81 -17.98 9.49 1.05
N VAL A 82 -17.11 8.58 0.60
CA VAL A 82 -15.68 8.83 0.47
C VAL A 82 -15.38 9.17 -0.98
N TYR A 83 -14.76 10.33 -1.21
CA TYR A 83 -14.34 10.79 -2.52
C TYR A 83 -12.89 10.39 -2.74
N VAL A 84 -12.56 9.81 -3.89
CA VAL A 84 -11.21 9.33 -4.20
C VAL A 84 -10.73 9.82 -5.57
N ILE A 85 -9.44 10.11 -5.65
CA ILE A 85 -8.74 10.39 -6.91
C ILE A 85 -8.19 9.07 -7.43
N GLY A 86 -8.78 8.52 -8.50
CA GLY A 86 -8.28 7.31 -9.16
C GLY A 86 -7.22 7.62 -10.22
N GLU A 87 -6.42 6.60 -10.59
CA GLU A 87 -5.32 6.74 -11.58
C GLU A 87 -5.77 7.30 -12.95
N ASN A 88 -6.95 6.91 -13.44
CA ASN A 88 -7.37 7.20 -14.83
C ASN A 88 -8.67 8.00 -14.94
N GLY A 89 -8.99 8.84 -13.96
CA GLY A 89 -10.24 9.61 -13.98
C GLY A 89 -10.26 10.85 -13.08
N GLY A 90 -11.44 11.49 -13.05
CA GLY A 90 -11.78 12.54 -12.09
C GLY A 90 -12.03 11.98 -10.68
N VAL A 91 -12.62 12.79 -9.81
CA VAL A 91 -12.98 12.35 -8.47
C VAL A 91 -14.17 11.38 -8.55
N SER A 92 -14.03 10.21 -7.96
CA SER A 92 -15.08 9.19 -7.86
C SER A 92 -15.58 9.05 -6.42
N VAL A 93 -16.79 8.53 -6.24
CA VAL A 93 -17.41 8.34 -4.93
C VAL A 93 -17.43 6.86 -4.55
N LEU A 94 -17.14 6.58 -3.29
CA LEU A 94 -17.20 5.27 -2.68
C LEU A 94 -18.22 5.28 -1.55
N GLU A 95 -19.17 4.36 -1.64
CA GLU A 95 -20.13 4.10 -0.57
C GLU A 95 -19.49 3.29 0.57
N TYR A 96 -20.18 3.22 1.70
CA TYR A 96 -19.80 2.40 2.84
C TYR A 96 -19.51 0.96 2.42
N GLY A 97 -18.40 0.39 2.90
CA GLY A 97 -17.97 -0.97 2.60
C GLY A 97 -17.35 -1.14 1.21
N LYS A 98 -17.44 -0.14 0.31
CA LYS A 98 -16.84 -0.20 -1.02
C LYS A 98 -15.41 0.32 -0.99
N VAL A 99 -14.53 -0.39 -1.68
CA VAL A 99 -13.13 -0.01 -1.91
C VAL A 99 -12.92 0.23 -3.41
N PRO A 100 -11.99 1.10 -3.80
CA PRO A 100 -11.69 1.29 -5.22
C PRO A 100 -11.15 -0.02 -5.82
N SER A 101 -11.51 -0.30 -7.08
CA SER A 101 -11.04 -1.47 -7.82
C SER A 101 -9.55 -1.38 -8.17
N GLY A 102 -9.01 -0.15 -8.21
CA GLY A 102 -7.60 0.14 -8.49
C GLY A 102 -6.95 0.98 -7.40
N ASN A 103 -5.82 1.58 -7.77
CA ASN A 103 -5.04 2.44 -6.89
C ASN A 103 -5.59 3.87 -6.93
N ILE A 104 -5.26 4.62 -5.89
CA ILE A 104 -5.71 5.98 -5.69
C ILE A 104 -4.54 6.86 -5.27
N ASP A 105 -4.57 8.11 -5.71
CA ASP A 105 -3.62 9.14 -5.31
C ASP A 105 -3.97 9.68 -3.92
N GLY A 106 -5.26 9.73 -3.61
CA GLY A 106 -5.76 10.22 -2.33
C GLY A 106 -7.27 10.19 -2.23
N PHE A 107 -7.76 10.54 -1.04
CA PHE A 107 -9.18 10.55 -0.75
C PHE A 107 -9.57 11.62 0.28
N SER A 108 -10.86 11.92 0.36
CA SER A 108 -11.45 12.76 1.41
C SER A 108 -12.91 12.37 1.65
N PHE A 109 -13.49 12.89 2.72
CA PHE A 109 -14.90 12.77 3.06
C PHE A 109 -15.33 14.01 3.84
N LYS A 110 -16.64 14.25 3.88
CA LYS A 110 -17.21 15.43 4.54
C LYS A 110 -16.82 15.47 6.02
N GLY A 111 -16.35 16.63 6.50
CA GLY A 111 -15.87 16.84 7.86
C GLY A 111 -14.38 16.56 8.07
N LEU A 112 -13.65 16.04 7.07
CA LEU A 112 -12.19 15.89 7.16
C LEU A 112 -11.47 17.24 7.12
N ASN A 113 -12.08 18.28 6.50
CA ASN A 113 -11.49 19.62 6.34
C ASN A 113 -10.10 19.62 5.68
N GLY A 114 -9.87 18.68 4.78
CA GLY A 114 -8.58 18.42 4.15
C GLY A 114 -8.67 17.25 3.19
N VAL A 115 -7.51 16.84 2.66
CA VAL A 115 -7.37 15.67 1.79
C VAL A 115 -6.33 14.72 2.36
N PHE A 116 -6.46 13.42 2.09
CA PHE A 116 -5.50 12.42 2.52
C PHE A 116 -4.77 11.85 1.31
N LYS A 117 -3.48 12.19 1.16
CA LYS A 117 -2.62 11.72 0.08
C LYS A 117 -2.02 10.36 0.40
N LEU A 118 -2.16 9.41 -0.52
CA LEU A 118 -1.50 8.12 -0.48
C LEU A 118 -0.41 8.10 -1.55
N SER A 119 0.83 7.84 -1.12
CA SER A 119 1.92 7.61 -2.07
C SER A 119 1.95 6.14 -2.49
N ASP A 120 2.70 5.82 -3.56
CA ASP A 120 2.74 4.46 -4.08
C ASP A 120 3.20 3.44 -3.04
N GLY A 121 2.54 2.28 -3.00
CA GLY A 121 2.78 1.23 -2.02
C GLY A 121 2.26 1.52 -0.62
N VAL A 122 1.52 2.61 -0.40
CA VAL A 122 0.94 2.96 0.90
C VAL A 122 -0.52 2.55 0.96
N TYR A 123 -0.85 1.69 1.93
CA TYR A 123 -2.21 1.23 2.14
C TYR A 123 -2.83 1.89 3.37
N ALA A 124 -4.10 2.25 3.25
CA ALA A 124 -4.88 2.86 4.31
C ALA A 124 -6.27 2.23 4.44
N LYS A 125 -6.89 2.44 5.59
CA LYS A 125 -8.25 2.04 5.92
C LYS A 125 -8.98 3.19 6.62
N ILE A 126 -10.29 3.24 6.45
CA ILE A 126 -11.19 4.11 7.22
C ILE A 126 -12.07 3.21 8.10
N ASN A 127 -12.10 3.49 9.39
CA ASN A 127 -12.91 2.74 10.36
C ASN A 127 -14.30 3.37 10.55
N THR A 128 -15.15 2.71 11.35
CA THR A 128 -16.54 3.12 11.64
C THR A 128 -16.68 4.48 12.33
N ASN A 129 -15.64 4.95 13.01
CA ASN A 129 -15.56 6.29 13.61
C ASN A 129 -14.96 7.34 12.65
N ASN A 130 -14.88 7.03 11.35
CA ASN A 130 -14.24 7.83 10.31
C ASN A 130 -12.74 8.09 10.54
N SER A 131 -12.08 7.35 11.43
CA SER A 131 -10.63 7.48 11.62
C SER A 131 -9.89 6.86 10.44
N ILE A 132 -8.95 7.61 9.87
CA ILE A 132 -8.01 7.10 8.86
C ILE A 132 -6.84 6.43 9.57
N GLN A 133 -6.55 5.19 9.19
CA GLN A 133 -5.40 4.43 9.70
C GLN A 133 -4.60 3.86 8.54
N TYR A 134 -3.27 3.89 8.67
CA TYR A 134 -2.40 3.12 7.80
C TYR A 134 -2.49 1.64 8.13
N THR A 135 -2.22 0.78 7.16
CA THR A 135 -1.88 -0.62 7.47
C THR A 135 -0.62 -0.66 8.34
N PRO A 136 -0.50 -1.61 9.27
CA PRO A 136 0.74 -1.84 9.99
C PRO A 136 1.92 -2.04 9.04
N GLY A 137 3.05 -1.40 9.35
CA GLY A 137 4.29 -1.55 8.60
C GLY A 137 4.99 -0.24 8.25
N LEU A 138 5.96 -0.35 7.34
CA LEU A 138 6.82 0.70 6.83
C LEU A 138 6.07 1.70 5.95
N GLY A 139 4.93 1.34 5.36
CA GLY A 139 4.17 2.20 4.44
C GLY A 139 3.84 3.57 5.05
N ARG A 140 3.49 3.63 6.34
CA ARG A 140 3.28 4.91 7.04
C ARG A 140 4.53 5.78 7.07
N PHE A 141 5.67 5.20 7.43
CA PHE A 141 6.95 5.91 7.50
C PHE A 141 7.35 6.44 6.12
N ILE A 142 7.26 5.59 5.08
CA ILE A 142 7.53 6.01 3.71
C ILE A 142 6.60 7.16 3.30
N ASN A 143 5.30 7.03 3.57
CA ASN A 143 4.33 8.05 3.18
C ASN A 143 4.63 9.39 3.85
N GLN A 144 4.84 9.39 5.18
CA GLN A 144 4.93 10.63 5.95
C GLN A 144 6.33 11.27 5.85
N SER A 145 7.38 10.46 5.92
CA SER A 145 8.75 10.96 6.07
C SER A 145 9.50 11.10 4.75
N LEU A 146 9.18 10.29 3.73
CA LEU A 146 9.94 10.31 2.46
C LEU A 146 9.17 10.91 1.30
N ARG A 147 7.85 10.71 1.25
CA ARG A 147 7.02 11.09 0.09
C ARG A 147 6.01 12.20 0.39
N SER A 148 6.11 12.79 1.59
CA SER A 148 5.29 13.91 2.05
C SER A 148 3.80 13.69 1.80
N GLY A 149 3.31 12.46 1.99
CA GLY A 149 1.90 12.08 1.92
C GLY A 149 1.17 12.32 3.24
N GLY A 150 0.01 11.69 3.38
CA GLY A 150 -0.87 11.79 4.53
C GLY A 150 -1.83 12.97 4.45
N TYR A 151 -2.30 13.44 5.60
CA TYR A 151 -3.24 14.57 5.66
C TYR A 151 -2.62 15.85 5.11
N LYS A 152 -3.40 16.58 4.30
CA LYS A 152 -3.04 17.85 3.69
C LYS A 152 -4.16 18.87 3.89
N SER A 153 -3.73 20.06 4.30
CA SER A 153 -4.59 21.22 4.52
C SER A 153 -4.93 21.92 3.20
N LYS A 154 -5.88 22.85 3.27
CA LYS A 154 -6.22 23.77 2.18
C LYS A 154 -4.98 24.45 1.56
N GLN A 155 -4.07 24.94 2.38
CA GLN A 155 -2.86 25.63 1.90
C GLN A 155 -2.02 24.75 0.97
N TRP A 156 -1.90 23.46 1.29
CA TRP A 156 -1.19 22.52 0.42
C TRP A 156 -1.98 22.26 -0.86
N VAL A 157 -3.30 22.11 -0.77
CA VAL A 157 -4.19 21.89 -1.92
C VAL A 157 -4.13 23.05 -2.90
N ASP A 158 -4.15 24.29 -2.41
CA ASP A 158 -4.09 25.50 -3.22
C ASP A 158 -2.76 25.66 -3.98
N GLN A 159 -1.71 24.95 -3.56
CA GLN A 159 -0.41 24.91 -4.24
C GLN A 159 -0.30 23.84 -5.32
N GLN A 160 -1.30 22.94 -5.45
CA GLN A 160 -1.26 21.86 -6.42
C GLN A 160 -1.76 22.31 -7.80
N THR A 161 -1.08 21.86 -8.85
CA THR A 161 -1.52 22.07 -10.24
C THR A 161 -2.67 21.15 -10.65
N ASP A 162 -2.75 19.96 -10.06
CA ASP A 162 -3.84 19.01 -10.31
C ASP A 162 -5.11 19.45 -9.58
N LEU A 163 -6.10 19.90 -10.37
CA LEU A 163 -7.38 20.42 -9.90
C LEU A 163 -8.24 19.39 -9.15
N ARG A 164 -7.97 18.08 -9.32
CA ARG A 164 -8.69 17.02 -8.60
C ARG A 164 -8.49 17.13 -7.09
N TRP A 165 -7.34 17.63 -6.62
CA TRP A 165 -7.10 17.89 -5.20
C TRP A 165 -8.02 18.98 -4.65
N LYS A 166 -8.25 20.03 -5.44
CA LYS A 166 -9.16 21.12 -5.07
C LYS A 166 -10.60 20.64 -5.05
N GLU A 167 -11.00 19.83 -6.02
CA GLU A 167 -12.32 19.19 -6.03
C GLU A 167 -12.53 18.32 -4.78
N LEU A 168 -11.56 17.46 -4.46
CA LEU A 168 -11.60 16.59 -3.29
C LEU A 168 -11.71 17.39 -1.98
N TYR A 169 -10.95 18.48 -1.87
CA TYR A 169 -11.00 19.38 -0.71
C TYR A 169 -12.37 20.04 -0.58
N ASN A 170 -12.96 20.51 -1.67
CA ASN A 170 -14.30 21.12 -1.63
C ASN A 170 -15.38 20.13 -1.17
N LYS A 171 -15.22 18.83 -1.47
CA LYS A 171 -16.10 17.77 -0.95
C LYS A 171 -15.87 17.43 0.53
N SER A 172 -14.77 17.90 1.11
CA SER A 172 -14.40 17.64 2.51
C SER A 172 -15.05 18.60 3.51
N ILE A 173 -15.62 19.70 3.03
CA ILE A 173 -16.27 20.76 3.82
C ILE A 173 -17.75 20.41 4.03
#